data_AF-A0AA35RU47-F1
#
_entry.id   AF-A0AA35RU47-F1
#
_cell.length_a   1.000
_cell.length_b   1.000
_cell.length_c   1.000
_cell.angle_alpha   90.00
_cell.angle_beta   90.00
_cell.angle_gamma   90.00
#
_symmetry.space_group_name_H-M   'P 1'
#
loop_
_entity.id
_entity.type
_entity.pdbx_description
1 polymer ?
#
loop_
_entity_poly.entity_id
_entity_poly.type
_entity_poly.pdbx_seq_one_letter_code
_entity_poly.pdbx_strand_id
1 'polypeptide(L)'
;MTTPPAATVTRPLFFEFPSDVNTFGIHTQFLIGPAIMISPVSTQGATTKNVYFPRARWFDWYNQSVAMEKGGEMVNLPAPLDHVLIHIRGGYIIPMQEPGMTTVASRKNPFSLLVALDETGSASGDVYLDDGESLDMSNYTFVNFSCSKSSLTGSVSGTVRTYLACR
;
A
#
# COMPACT_ATOMS: atom_id res chain seq x y z
N MET A 1 2.18 -24.21 4.10
CA MET A 1 2.89 -22.93 3.90
C MET A 1 2.31 -21.97 4.91
N THR A 2 3.12 -21.55 5.89
CA THR A 2 2.66 -20.67 6.98
C THR A 2 2.27 -19.32 6.38
N THR A 3 1.15 -18.76 6.82
CA THR A 3 0.85 -17.34 6.64
C THR A 3 2.12 -16.49 6.87
N PRO A 4 2.36 -15.42 6.09
CA PRO A 4 3.43 -14.49 6.39
C PRO A 4 3.30 -14.06 7.86
N PRO A 5 4.41 -13.83 8.59
CA PRO A 5 4.42 -13.59 10.04
C PRO A 5 3.30 -12.61 10.39
N ALA A 6 2.42 -12.99 11.33
CA ALA A 6 1.15 -12.35 11.69
C ALA A 6 1.15 -10.82 11.45
N ALA A 7 0.88 -10.44 10.21
CA ALA A 7 0.90 -9.05 9.78
C ALA A 7 -0.51 -8.51 9.91
N THR A 8 -0.63 -7.35 10.52
CA THR A 8 -1.92 -6.68 10.68
C THR A 8 -2.33 -6.05 9.34
N VAL A 9 -3.60 -6.18 8.95
CA VAL A 9 -4.12 -5.53 7.74
C VAL A 9 -4.24 -4.03 7.97
N THR A 10 -5.01 -3.64 8.98
CA THR A 10 -5.06 -2.28 9.50
C THR A 10 -4.20 -2.19 10.75
N ARG A 11 -3.39 -1.13 10.87
CA ARG A 11 -2.47 -0.97 12.00
C ARG A 11 -2.30 0.48 12.44
N PRO A 12 -2.09 0.73 13.74
CA PRO A 12 -1.77 2.06 14.22
C PRO A 12 -0.34 2.44 13.78
N LEU A 13 -0.06 3.75 13.73
CA LEU A 13 1.25 4.25 13.29
C LEU A 13 2.40 3.70 14.14
N PHE A 14 2.21 3.56 15.46
CA PHE A 14 3.27 3.10 16.37
C PHE A 14 3.68 1.63 16.16
N PHE A 15 2.89 0.82 15.46
CA PHE A 15 3.32 -0.53 15.08
C PHE A 15 4.41 -0.50 14.00
N GLU A 16 4.32 0.47 13.09
CA GLU A 16 5.24 0.63 11.97
C GLU A 16 6.42 1.56 12.34
N PHE A 17 6.20 2.49 13.28
CA PHE A 17 7.17 3.47 13.75
C PHE A 17 7.35 3.41 15.29
N PRO A 18 7.78 2.26 15.85
CA PRO A 18 7.82 2.07 17.31
C PRO A 18 8.82 2.99 18.03
N SER A 19 9.84 3.48 17.33
CA SER A 19 10.82 4.42 17.88
C SER A 19 10.34 5.88 17.88
N ASP A 20 9.21 6.17 17.23
CA ASP A 20 8.64 7.53 17.15
C ASP A 20 7.52 7.68 18.19
N VAL A 21 7.89 8.19 19.36
CA VAL A 21 6.98 8.37 20.51
C VAL A 21 5.76 9.24 20.19
N ASN A 22 5.86 10.12 19.18
CA ASN A 22 4.73 10.97 18.78
C ASN A 22 3.58 10.15 18.20
N THR A 23 3.85 8.93 17.70
CA THR A 23 2.84 8.06 17.12
C THR A 23 1.97 7.34 18.16
N PHE A 24 2.40 7.30 19.43
CA PHE A 24 1.76 6.47 20.46
C PHE A 24 0.38 7.00 20.85
N GLY A 25 0.19 8.32 20.83
CA GLY A 25 -1.08 8.98 21.12
C GLY A 25 -2.03 9.09 19.91
N ILE A 26 -1.56 8.71 18.72
CA ILE A 26 -2.31 8.92 17.48
C ILE A 26 -3.27 7.76 17.24
N HIS A 27 -4.56 8.05 17.41
CA HIS A 27 -5.67 7.15 17.16
C HIS A 27 -6.58 7.64 16.02
N THR A 28 -6.27 8.80 15.44
CA THR A 28 -7.02 9.46 14.36
C THR A 28 -6.41 9.22 12.97
N GLN A 29 -5.37 8.40 12.89
CA GLN A 29 -4.69 7.97 11.67
C GLN A 29 -4.36 6.49 11.78
N PHE A 30 -4.38 5.77 10.67
CA PHE A 30 -3.99 4.36 10.62
C PHE A 30 -3.36 4.02 9.26
N LEU A 31 -2.69 2.87 9.20
CA LEU A 31 -2.10 2.33 7.99
C LEU A 31 -2.90 1.12 7.51
N ILE A 32 -3.00 0.94 6.19
CA ILE A 32 -3.28 -0.34 5.54
C ILE A 32 -1.94 -0.91 5.08
N GLY A 33 -1.59 -2.08 5.62
CA GLY A 33 -0.24 -2.60 5.49
C GLY A 33 0.79 -1.61 6.05
N PRO A 34 2.02 -1.59 5.50
CA PRO A 34 3.07 -0.67 5.94
C PRO A 34 3.12 0.65 5.15
N ALA A 35 2.33 0.78 4.07
CA ALA A 35 2.57 1.77 3.01
C ALA A 35 1.47 2.81 2.84
N ILE A 36 0.20 2.49 3.13
CA ILE A 36 -0.94 3.38 2.83
C ILE A 36 -1.44 3.99 4.14
N MET A 37 -1.19 5.28 4.36
CA MET A 37 -1.66 6.01 5.54
C MET A 37 -2.98 6.72 5.24
N ILE A 38 -3.99 6.47 6.07
CA ILE A 38 -5.31 7.08 5.97
C ILE A 38 -5.54 8.01 7.15
N SER A 39 -5.94 9.25 6.84
CA SER A 39 -6.17 10.31 7.82
C SER A 39 -7.58 10.89 7.68
N PRO A 40 -8.64 10.18 8.13
CA PRO A 40 -10.04 10.59 7.92
C PRO A 40 -10.45 11.80 8.76
N VAL A 41 -11.25 12.73 8.22
CA VAL A 41 -11.84 13.81 9.02
C VAL A 41 -12.94 13.24 9.93
N SER A 42 -12.79 13.40 11.24
CA SER A 42 -13.72 12.87 12.25
C SER A 42 -14.53 13.95 12.97
N THR A 43 -14.39 15.22 12.56
CA THR A 43 -15.06 16.37 13.17
C THR A 43 -16.03 16.99 12.18
N GLN A 44 -17.30 17.13 12.56
CA GLN A 44 -18.33 17.71 11.70
C GLN A 44 -17.97 19.15 11.30
N GLY A 45 -18.10 19.45 10.01
CA GLY A 45 -17.86 20.79 9.46
C GLY A 45 -16.38 21.20 9.35
N ALA A 46 -15.43 20.35 9.78
CA ALA A 46 -14.02 20.62 9.59
C ALA A 46 -13.64 20.52 8.10
N THR A 47 -12.92 21.53 7.61
CA THR A 47 -12.40 21.61 6.23
C THR A 47 -10.88 21.46 6.17
N THR A 48 -10.26 21.20 7.32
CA THR A 48 -8.82 20.96 7.48
C THR A 48 -8.60 19.87 8.52
N LYS A 49 -7.45 19.21 8.45
CA LYS A 49 -7.04 18.21 9.44
C LYS A 49 -5.54 18.30 9.71
N ASN A 50 -5.19 18.27 10.99
CA ASN A 50 -3.82 18.04 11.43
C ASN A 50 -3.47 16.56 11.23
N VAL A 51 -2.45 16.30 10.41
CA VAL A 51 -1.93 14.98 10.07
C VAL A 51 -0.48 14.91 10.49
N TYR A 52 -0.15 13.92 11.33
CA TYR A 52 1.24 13.59 11.65
C TYR A 52 1.82 12.69 10.56
N PHE A 53 2.94 13.08 9.98
CA PHE A 53 3.72 12.24 9.08
C PHE A 53 4.89 11.66 9.85
N PRO A 54 4.96 10.34 10.11
CA PRO A 54 6.15 9.71 10.67
C PRO A 54 7.36 9.88 9.75
N ARG A 55 8.57 9.68 10.29
CA ARG A 55 9.82 9.81 9.51
C ARG A 55 9.86 8.84 8.31
N ALA A 56 9.64 9.39 7.13
CA ALA A 56 9.74 8.78 5.81
C ALA A 56 9.40 9.86 4.77
N ARG A 57 9.67 9.57 3.49
CA ARG A 57 9.02 10.28 2.39
C ARG A 57 7.57 9.82 2.26
N TRP A 58 6.65 10.76 2.02
CA TRP A 58 5.24 10.49 1.78
C TRP A 58 4.76 11.20 0.51
N PHE A 59 3.93 10.51 -0.25
CA PHE A 59 3.30 11.00 -1.47
C PHE A 59 1.80 11.10 -1.28
N ASP A 60 1.17 12.09 -1.89
CA ASP A 60 -0.29 12.16 -2.00
C ASP A 60 -0.81 11.03 -2.91
N TRP A 61 -1.84 10.32 -2.48
CA TRP A 61 -2.40 9.19 -3.25
C TRP A 61 -2.96 9.60 -4.62
N TYR A 62 -3.55 10.79 -4.72
CA TYR A 62 -4.34 11.20 -5.88
C TYR A 62 -3.48 11.82 -6.97
N ASN A 63 -2.69 12.84 -6.60
CA ASN A 63 -1.87 13.58 -7.55
C ASN A 63 -0.42 13.08 -7.61
N GLN A 64 -0.04 12.16 -6.72
CA GLN A 64 1.29 11.52 -6.67
C GLN A 64 2.45 12.50 -6.40
N SER A 65 2.14 13.73 -5.99
CA SER A 65 3.14 14.70 -5.55
C SER A 65 3.70 14.31 -4.18
N VAL A 66 4.89 14.83 -3.88
CA VAL A 66 5.47 14.69 -2.56
C VAL A 66 4.65 15.52 -1.58
N ALA A 67 3.98 14.84 -0.64
CA ALA A 67 3.27 15.49 0.46
C ALA A 67 4.22 15.83 1.63
N MET A 68 5.26 15.02 1.82
CA MET A 68 6.27 15.21 2.86
C MET A 68 7.59 14.55 2.45
N GLU A 69 8.70 15.30 2.44
CA GLU A 69 10.00 14.73 2.04
C GLU A 69 10.62 13.84 3.13
N LYS A 70 10.54 14.24 4.40
CA LYS A 70 11.24 13.57 5.52
C LYS A 70 10.33 13.10 6.66
N GLY A 71 9.22 13.80 6.90
CA GLY A 71 8.30 13.52 8.02
C GLY A 71 8.92 13.81 9.39
N GLY A 72 8.32 13.22 10.42
CA GLY A 72 8.57 13.50 11.83
C GLY A 72 7.79 14.70 12.38
N GLU A 73 6.81 15.22 11.65
CA GLU A 73 6.10 16.45 12.00
C GLU A 73 4.59 16.38 11.72
N MET A 74 3.86 17.32 12.32
CA MET A 74 2.43 17.50 12.12
C MET A 74 2.18 18.61 11.11
N VAL A 75 1.31 18.36 10.14
CA VAL A 75 0.97 19.29 9.07
C VAL A 75 -0.55 19.50 9.05
N ASN A 76 -0.99 20.74 8.95
CA ASN A 76 -2.40 21.04 8.73
C ASN A 76 -2.72 21.00 7.23
N LEU A 77 -3.54 20.04 6.81
CA LEU A 77 -3.88 19.82 5.41
C LEU A 77 -5.33 20.24 5.11
N PRO A 78 -5.61 20.79 3.92
CA PRO A 78 -6.98 20.93 3.42
C PRO A 78 -7.67 19.56 3.35
N ALA A 79 -8.89 19.49 3.86
CA ALA A 79 -9.71 18.28 3.84
C ALA A 79 -11.15 18.67 3.46
N PRO A 80 -11.40 19.03 2.18
CA PRO A 80 -12.75 19.30 1.70
C PRO A 80 -13.62 18.04 1.81
N LEU A 81 -14.94 18.23 1.79
CA LEU A 81 -15.92 17.17 2.09
C LEU A 81 -15.80 15.94 1.17
N ASP A 82 -15.35 16.15 -0.06
CA ASP A 82 -15.21 15.16 -1.13
C ASP A 82 -13.81 14.53 -1.21
N HIS A 83 -12.92 14.82 -0.26
CA HIS A 83 -11.54 14.39 -0.29
C HIS A 83 -11.09 13.75 1.02
N VAL A 84 -10.63 12.49 0.93
CA VAL A 84 -10.05 11.77 2.08
C VAL A 84 -8.54 11.85 1.97
N LEU A 85 -7.87 12.22 3.05
CA LEU A 85 -6.41 12.31 3.08
C LEU A 85 -5.79 10.91 3.10
N ILE A 86 -5.20 10.50 1.98
CA ILE A 86 -4.49 9.23 1.81
C ILE A 86 -3.08 9.52 1.30
N HIS A 87 -2.09 8.96 1.99
CA HIS A 87 -0.68 9.14 1.64
C HIS A 87 0.04 7.81 1.51
N ILE A 88 0.97 7.74 0.58
CA ILE A 88 1.78 6.55 0.29
C ILE A 88 3.18 6.78 0.82
N ARG A 89 3.68 5.84 1.61
CA ARG A 89 5.06 5.84 2.09
C ARG A 89 6.02 5.49 0.97
N GLY A 90 7.10 6.26 0.84
CA GLY A 90 8.24 5.93 -0.02
C GLY A 90 8.90 4.61 0.40
N GLY A 91 9.44 3.89 -0.56
CA GLY A 91 10.02 2.55 -0.37
C GLY A 91 9.07 1.42 -0.75
N TYR A 92 7.84 1.74 -1.20
CA TYR A 92 6.80 0.76 -1.47
C TYR A 92 6.30 0.79 -2.91
N ILE A 93 6.03 -0.40 -3.45
CA ILE A 93 5.35 -0.60 -4.74
C ILE A 93 3.97 -1.15 -4.44
N ILE A 94 2.93 -0.47 -4.92
CA ILE A 94 1.54 -0.87 -4.74
C ILE A 94 0.98 -1.38 -6.07
N PRO A 95 0.68 -2.68 -6.17
CA PRO A 95 -0.09 -3.22 -7.29
C PRO A 95 -1.52 -2.73 -7.22
N MET A 96 -2.01 -2.19 -8.33
CA MET A 96 -3.38 -1.71 -8.47
C MET A 96 -4.03 -2.38 -9.67
N GLN A 97 -5.35 -2.48 -9.65
CA GLN A 97 -6.15 -2.98 -10.77
C GLN A 97 -7.23 -1.95 -11.08
N GLU A 98 -7.49 -1.69 -12.36
CA GLU A 98 -8.51 -0.70 -12.73
C GLU A 98 -9.89 -1.13 -12.18
N PRO A 99 -10.69 -0.17 -11.68
CA PRO A 99 -11.94 -0.49 -11.01
C PRO A 99 -12.97 -1.06 -11.99
N GLY A 100 -13.84 -1.93 -11.47
CA GLY A 100 -15.04 -2.42 -12.13
C GLY A 100 -16.21 -2.41 -11.13
N MET A 101 -17.44 -2.48 -11.63
CA MET A 101 -18.63 -2.47 -10.77
C MET A 101 -18.71 -3.69 -9.83
N THR A 102 -18.00 -4.77 -10.17
CA THR A 102 -17.87 -5.98 -9.35
C THR A 102 -16.43 -6.48 -9.41
N THR A 103 -16.04 -7.33 -8.46
CA THR A 103 -14.74 -8.01 -8.48
C THR A 103 -14.59 -8.93 -9.69
N VAL A 104 -15.68 -9.55 -10.17
CA VAL A 104 -15.68 -10.35 -11.40
C VAL A 104 -15.29 -9.52 -12.63
N ALA A 105 -15.77 -8.27 -12.70
CA ALA A 105 -15.41 -7.35 -13.76
C ALA A 105 -13.99 -6.80 -13.57
N SER A 106 -13.67 -6.29 -12.36
CA SER A 106 -12.37 -5.65 -12.10
C SER A 106 -11.20 -6.61 -12.27
N ARG A 107 -11.36 -7.90 -11.93
CA ARG A 107 -10.31 -8.92 -12.06
C ARG A 107 -9.87 -9.18 -13.50
N LYS A 108 -10.65 -8.74 -14.49
CA LYS A 108 -10.32 -8.82 -15.92
C LYS A 108 -9.60 -7.57 -16.43
N ASN A 109 -9.55 -6.51 -15.62
CA ASN A 109 -8.95 -5.25 -16.02
C ASN A 109 -7.42 -5.27 -15.87
N PRO A 110 -6.70 -4.38 -16.58
CA PRO A 110 -5.26 -4.24 -16.47
C PRO A 110 -4.79 -3.95 -15.04
N PHE A 111 -3.61 -4.47 -14.73
CA PHE A 111 -2.84 -4.08 -13.55
C PHE A 111 -1.97 -2.86 -13.86
N SER A 112 -1.78 -2.02 -12.85
CA SER A 112 -0.78 -0.95 -12.83
C SER A 112 0.04 -1.04 -11.54
N LEU A 113 1.24 -0.45 -11.56
CA LEU A 113 2.12 -0.39 -10.39
C LEU A 113 2.33 1.07 -10.02
N LEU A 114 2.01 1.40 -8.77
CA LEU A 114 2.35 2.69 -8.18
C LEU A 114 3.66 2.56 -7.41
N VAL A 115 4.73 3.14 -7.96
CA VAL A 115 6.10 3.01 -7.44
C VAL A 115 6.48 4.27 -6.66
N ALA A 116 6.35 4.23 -5.34
CA ALA A 116 6.72 5.33 -4.46
C ALA A 116 8.17 5.17 -3.99
N LEU A 117 9.10 5.91 -4.60
CA LEU A 117 10.53 5.80 -4.27
C LEU A 117 10.86 6.46 -2.92
N ASP A 118 11.65 5.78 -2.10
CA ASP A 118 12.21 6.35 -0.87
C ASP A 118 13.34 7.37 -1.15
N GLU A 119 13.95 7.88 -0.09
CA GLU A 119 15.08 8.82 -0.16
C GLU A 119 16.31 8.26 -0.89
N THR A 120 16.43 6.93 -0.98
CA THR A 120 17.52 6.23 -1.68
C THR A 120 17.22 5.96 -3.16
N GLY A 121 16.00 6.28 -3.60
CA GLY A 121 15.53 5.97 -4.95
C GLY A 121 15.15 4.49 -5.13
N SER A 122 14.74 3.83 -4.04
CA SER A 122 14.36 2.40 -4.04
C SER A 122 12.90 2.20 -3.63
N ALA A 123 12.30 1.10 -4.09
CA ALA A 123 11.00 0.64 -3.62
C ALA A 123 10.84 -0.87 -3.78
N SER A 124 10.02 -1.50 -2.94
CA SER A 124 9.67 -2.92 -3.05
C SER A 124 8.19 -3.16 -2.77
N GLY A 125 7.63 -4.23 -3.32
CA GLY A 125 6.28 -4.65 -3.01
C GLY A 125 6.00 -6.01 -3.61
N ASP A 126 4.82 -6.54 -3.36
CA ASP A 126 4.44 -7.87 -3.83
C ASP A 126 2.94 -7.94 -4.13
N VAL A 127 2.57 -8.92 -4.95
CA VAL A 127 1.17 -9.29 -5.18
C VAL A 127 1.01 -10.80 -5.10
N TYR A 128 -0.03 -11.22 -4.39
CA TYR A 128 -0.52 -12.59 -4.38
C TYR A 128 -1.81 -12.66 -5.18
N LEU A 129 -1.86 -13.54 -6.17
CA LEU A 129 -2.99 -13.74 -7.08
C LEU A 129 -3.40 -15.21 -7.06
N ASP A 130 -4.64 -15.49 -6.65
CA ASP A 130 -5.29 -16.79 -6.75
C ASP A 130 -6.58 -16.66 -7.58
N ASP A 131 -7.42 -17.69 -7.58
CA ASP A 131 -8.74 -17.62 -8.24
C ASP A 131 -9.78 -16.81 -7.44
N GLY A 132 -9.55 -16.59 -6.14
CA GLY A 132 -10.38 -15.83 -5.22
C GLY A 132 -11.54 -16.61 -4.59
N GLU A 133 -11.67 -17.92 -4.87
CA GLU A 133 -12.84 -18.72 -4.47
C GLU A 133 -12.50 -20.13 -3.97
N SER A 134 -11.46 -20.76 -4.50
CA SER A 134 -11.12 -22.14 -4.15
C SER A 134 -10.69 -22.27 -2.68
N LEU A 135 -11.17 -23.33 -2.02
CA LEU A 135 -10.70 -23.70 -0.68
C LEU A 135 -9.23 -24.16 -0.67
N ASP A 136 -8.79 -24.75 -1.78
CA ASP A 136 -7.42 -25.16 -1.98
C ASP A 136 -6.55 -23.98 -2.45
N MET A 137 -5.74 -23.47 -1.54
CA MET A 137 -4.79 -22.38 -1.79
C MET A 137 -3.51 -22.83 -2.50
N SER A 138 -3.44 -24.07 -3.01
CA SER A 138 -2.26 -24.57 -3.72
C SER A 138 -2.01 -23.88 -5.06
N ASN A 139 -3.03 -23.24 -5.67
CA ASN A 139 -2.91 -22.62 -6.99
C ASN A 139 -2.86 -21.10 -6.86
N TYR A 140 -1.66 -20.54 -7.00
CA TYR A 140 -1.46 -19.11 -6.93
C TYR A 140 -0.28 -18.66 -7.80
N THR A 141 -0.26 -17.37 -8.08
CA THR A 141 0.87 -16.61 -8.61
C THR A 141 1.28 -15.58 -7.57
N PHE A 142 2.56 -15.57 -7.21
CA PHE A 142 3.15 -14.58 -6.31
C PHE A 142 4.26 -13.84 -7.04
N VAL A 143 4.16 -12.51 -7.11
CA VAL A 143 5.14 -11.67 -7.79
C VAL A 143 5.75 -10.71 -6.78
N ASN A 144 7.09 -10.69 -6.72
CA ASN A 144 7.84 -9.68 -5.97
C ASN A 144 8.33 -8.62 -6.95
N PHE A 145 8.09 -7.36 -6.63
CA PHE A 145 8.57 -6.20 -7.35
C PHE A 145 9.70 -5.53 -6.58
N SER A 146 10.73 -5.11 -7.29
CA SER A 146 11.78 -4.26 -6.75
C SER A 146 12.15 -3.18 -7.76
N CYS A 147 12.28 -1.95 -7.29
CA CYS A 147 12.76 -0.82 -8.06
C CYS A 147 14.02 -0.28 -7.40
N SER A 148 15.10 -0.12 -8.17
CA SER A 148 16.31 0.59 -7.74
C SER A 148 17.03 1.15 -8.96
N LYS A 149 17.70 2.30 -8.82
CA LYS A 149 18.49 2.92 -9.90
C LYS A 149 17.68 3.10 -11.21
N SER A 150 16.41 3.47 -11.10
CA SER A 150 15.48 3.62 -12.23
C SER A 150 15.18 2.33 -13.02
N SER A 151 15.48 1.16 -12.46
CA SER A 151 15.11 -0.13 -13.04
C SER A 151 14.08 -0.82 -12.15
N LEU A 152 12.95 -1.19 -12.75
CA LEU A 152 11.91 -2.00 -12.13
C LEU A 152 12.04 -3.45 -12.60
N THR A 153 12.13 -4.38 -11.64
CA THR A 153 12.21 -5.82 -11.90
C THR A 153 11.09 -6.54 -11.15
N GLY A 154 10.49 -7.54 -11.80
CA GLY A 154 9.52 -8.44 -11.21
C GLY A 154 10.04 -9.88 -11.20
N SER A 155 9.94 -10.55 -10.06
CA SER A 155 10.25 -11.98 -9.92
C SER A 155 8.96 -12.75 -9.64
N VAL A 156 8.58 -13.64 -10.56
CA VAL A 156 7.34 -14.43 -10.48
C VAL A 156 7.65 -15.81 -9.90
N SER A 157 6.83 -16.25 -8.95
CA SER A 157 6.84 -17.59 -8.38
C SER A 157 5.40 -18.09 -8.27
N GLY A 158 5.16 -19.40 -8.29
CA GLY A 158 3.81 -19.93 -8.22
C GLY A 158 3.75 -21.39 -8.61
N THR A 159 2.52 -21.90 -8.73
CA THR A 159 2.28 -23.31 -9.01
C THR A 159 2.25 -23.57 -10.50
N VAL A 160 3.17 -24.41 -10.98
CA VAL A 160 3.22 -24.87 -12.37
C VAL A 160 2.42 -26.15 -12.49
N ARG A 161 1.32 -26.14 -13.26
CA ARG A 161 0.65 -27.37 -13.68
C ARG A 161 1.24 -27.82 -15.02
N THR A 162 2.05 -28.87 -14.99
CA THR A 162 2.53 -29.55 -16.21
C THR A 162 1.45 -30.53 -16.67
N TYR A 163 0.89 -30.30 -17.86
CA TYR A 163 0.06 -31.29 -18.54
C TYR A 163 0.96 -32.09 -19.48
N LEU A 164 1.26 -33.33 -19.12
CA LEU A 164 1.78 -34.30 -20.08
C LEU A 164 0.62 -34.73 -20.96
N ALA A 165 0.53 -34.17 -22.17
CA ALA A 165 -0.26 -34.79 -23.23
C ALA A 165 0.45 -36.10 -23.61
N CYS A 166 -0.01 -37.24 -23.08
CA CYS A 166 0.35 -38.53 -23.65
C CYS A 166 -0.22 -38.58 -25.08
N ARG A 167 0.69 -38.78 -26.05
CA ARG A 167 0.37 -39.12 -27.44
C ARG A 167 -0.21 -40.52 -27.55
#